data_AF-A0A5D3BCI8-F1
#
_entry.id   AF-A0A5D3BCI8-F1
#
_cell.length_a   1.000
_cell.length_b   1.000
_cell.length_c   1.000
_cell.angle_alpha   90.00
_cell.angle_beta   90.00
_cell.angle_gamma   90.00
#
_symmetry.space_group_name_H-M   'P 1'
#
loop_
_entity.id
_entity.type
_entity.pdbx_description
1 polymer ?
#
loop_
_entity_poly.entity_id
_entity_poly.type
_entity_poly.pdbx_seq_one_letter_code
_entity_poly.pdbx_strand_id
1 'polypeptide(L)'
;MSVGECTITLHDVEVLVGLPADGEPVTGQMHDDWLHVCQELLGVIPPPKQIRGQRLSLTWLGAKFHELANDTDEETITRYARAYILQLMGGSIFADKSTCYVHLMFLPFLANLHHTGRYSWGGACLAWLYRQLCKKFKQDVGEIAGLLILLQIWARERFPIVALQLLHVNANQLHGRAYGSRYAISI
;
A
#
# COMPACT_ATOMS: atom_id res chain seq x y z
N MET A 1 18.52 18.80 -22.83
CA MET A 1 17.61 17.91 -22.08
C MET A 1 16.20 18.41 -22.32
N SER A 2 15.36 17.65 -23.03
CA SER A 2 13.92 17.92 -23.01
C SER A 2 13.43 17.68 -21.58
N VAL A 3 12.75 18.66 -21.00
CA VAL A 3 12.08 18.47 -19.72
C VAL A 3 10.85 17.62 -20.02
N GLY A 4 11.03 16.29 -20.01
CA GLY A 4 9.90 15.36 -19.95
C GLY A 4 9.11 15.63 -18.67
N GLU A 5 7.82 15.30 -18.66
CA GLU A 5 6.97 15.45 -17.48
C GLU A 5 7.69 14.90 -16.24
N CYS A 6 7.89 15.77 -15.24
CA CYS A 6 8.56 15.46 -13.98
C CYS A 6 7.54 14.94 -12.96
N THR A 7 6.71 14.01 -13.40
CA THR A 7 5.52 13.53 -12.68
C THR A 7 5.53 12.01 -12.68
N ILE A 8 5.21 11.40 -11.54
CA ILE A 8 5.05 9.94 -11.45
C ILE A 8 3.81 9.56 -12.26
N THR A 9 4.00 8.67 -13.24
CA THR A 9 2.93 8.17 -14.10
C THR A 9 2.29 6.91 -13.54
N LEU A 10 1.13 6.52 -14.07
CA LEU A 10 0.51 5.23 -13.72
C LEU A 10 1.39 4.03 -14.12
N HIS A 11 2.12 4.14 -15.23
CA HIS A 11 3.06 3.12 -15.66
C HIS A 11 4.21 2.95 -14.65
N ASP A 12 4.73 4.04 -14.09
CA ASP A 12 5.75 3.98 -13.04
C ASP A 12 5.22 3.24 -11.79
N VAL A 13 3.96 3.43 -11.43
CA VAL A 13 3.37 2.74 -10.27
C VAL A 13 3.28 1.23 -10.51
N GLU A 14 2.86 0.83 -11.69
CA GLU A 14 2.75 -0.58 -12.07
C GLU A 14 4.14 -1.25 -12.10
N VAL A 15 5.13 -0.61 -12.72
CA VAL A 15 6.49 -1.16 -12.85
C VAL A 15 7.22 -1.19 -11.50
N LEU A 16 7.11 -0.15 -10.69
CA LEU A 16 7.90 -0.02 -9.46
C LEU A 16 7.28 -0.72 -8.25
N VAL A 17 5.95 -0.88 -8.22
CA VAL A 17 5.21 -1.38 -7.04
C VAL A 17 4.43 -2.67 -7.37
N GLY A 18 4.17 -2.95 -8.66
CA GLY A 18 3.36 -4.09 -9.08
C GLY A 18 1.86 -3.94 -8.82
N LEU A 19 1.39 -2.71 -8.56
CA LEU A 19 -0.04 -2.45 -8.38
C LEU A 19 -0.72 -2.21 -9.73
N PRO A 20 -1.87 -2.85 -10.01
CA PRO A 20 -2.58 -2.66 -11.28
C PRO A 20 -3.03 -1.20 -11.43
N ALA A 21 -2.62 -0.57 -12.52
CA ALA A 21 -3.02 0.79 -12.86
C ALA A 21 -4.33 0.82 -13.66
N ASP A 22 -4.59 -0.22 -14.45
CA ASP A 22 -5.84 -0.39 -15.19
C ASP A 22 -6.93 -1.01 -14.31
N GLY A 23 -8.19 -0.70 -14.62
CA GLY A 23 -9.35 -1.31 -13.96
C GLY A 23 -10.31 -0.31 -13.31
N GLU A 24 -11.19 -0.83 -12.47
CA GLU A 24 -12.26 -0.06 -11.83
C GLU A 24 -11.70 0.91 -10.78
N PRO A 25 -12.21 2.15 -10.69
CA PRO A 25 -11.69 3.13 -9.75
C PRO A 25 -12.05 2.77 -8.30
N VAL A 26 -11.07 2.85 -7.40
CA VAL A 26 -11.29 2.70 -5.95
C VAL A 26 -11.89 4.00 -5.41
N THR A 27 -13.22 4.04 -5.31
CA THR A 27 -13.97 5.20 -4.80
C THR A 27 -14.63 4.87 -3.47
N GLY A 28 -14.74 5.84 -2.56
CA GLY A 28 -15.35 5.58 -1.26
C GLY A 28 -16.82 5.19 -1.41
N GLN A 29 -17.18 3.97 -1.00
CA GLN A 29 -18.58 3.59 -0.84
C GLN A 29 -19.09 4.11 0.51
N MET A 30 -20.26 4.75 0.49
CA MET A 30 -20.96 5.17 1.71
C MET A 30 -21.61 3.93 2.33
N HIS A 31 -20.94 3.32 3.29
CA HIS A 31 -21.57 2.38 4.21
C HIS A 31 -21.96 3.11 5.49
N ASP A 32 -23.22 2.98 5.87
CA ASP A 32 -23.74 3.58 7.10
C ASP A 32 -23.40 2.74 8.34
N ASP A 33 -23.12 1.43 8.17
CA ASP A 33 -22.78 0.51 9.26
C ASP A 33 -21.46 -0.23 9.03
N TRP A 34 -20.36 0.39 9.45
CA TRP A 34 -19.04 -0.21 9.40
C TRP A 34 -18.84 -1.38 10.37
N LEU A 35 -19.65 -1.50 11.42
CA LEU A 35 -19.58 -2.63 12.35
C LEU A 35 -20.13 -3.88 11.67
N HIS A 36 -21.24 -3.74 10.94
CA HIS A 36 -21.79 -4.82 10.13
C HIS A 36 -20.82 -5.28 9.04
N VAL A 37 -20.21 -4.33 8.30
CA VAL A 37 -19.20 -4.67 7.28
C VAL A 37 -18.00 -5.41 7.88
N CYS A 38 -17.52 -5.01 9.07
CA CYS A 38 -16.46 -5.75 9.77
C CYS A 38 -16.92 -7.17 10.18
N GLN A 39 -18.14 -7.31 10.70
CA GLN A 39 -18.67 -8.61 11.09
C GLN A 39 -18.82 -9.55 9.90
N GLU A 40 -19.35 -9.05 8.78
CA GLU A 40 -19.55 -9.82 7.55
C GLU A 40 -18.21 -10.23 6.94
N LEU A 41 -17.30 -9.28 6.74
CA LEU A 41 -16.10 -9.51 5.94
C LEU A 41 -14.90 -10.02 6.74
N LEU A 42 -14.83 -9.72 8.04
CA LEU A 42 -13.75 -10.16 8.93
C LEU A 42 -14.23 -11.20 9.97
N GLY A 43 -15.53 -11.44 10.09
CA GLY A 43 -16.10 -12.34 11.09
C GLY A 43 -16.10 -11.79 12.51
N VAL A 44 -15.75 -10.51 12.71
CA VAL A 44 -15.55 -9.89 14.02
C VAL A 44 -16.07 -8.47 14.06
N ILE A 45 -16.70 -8.09 15.18
CA ILE A 45 -17.05 -6.71 15.49
C ILE A 45 -15.90 -6.07 16.27
N PRO A 46 -15.22 -5.03 15.76
CA PRO A 46 -14.20 -4.35 16.51
C PRO A 46 -14.80 -3.61 17.72
N PRO A 47 -14.14 -3.61 18.89
CA PRO A 47 -14.59 -2.85 20.04
C PRO A 47 -14.66 -1.34 19.73
N PRO A 48 -15.59 -0.58 20.35
CA PRO A 48 -15.74 0.86 20.08
C PRO A 48 -14.44 1.67 20.22
N LYS A 49 -13.57 1.30 21.17
CA LYS A 49 -12.25 1.94 21.38
C LYS A 49 -11.26 1.76 20.23
N GLN A 50 -11.49 0.80 19.34
CA GLN A 50 -10.61 0.48 18.21
C GLN A 50 -11.08 1.14 16.90
N ILE A 51 -12.27 1.75 16.91
CA ILE A 51 -12.83 2.45 15.76
C ILE A 51 -12.85 3.94 16.06
N ARG A 52 -12.30 4.73 15.13
CA ARG A 52 -12.32 6.19 15.18
C ARG A 52 -12.96 6.73 13.90
N GLY A 53 -14.27 6.99 13.95
CA GLY A 53 -15.06 7.31 12.77
C GLY A 53 -15.10 6.11 11.82
N GLN A 54 -14.63 6.28 10.57
CA GLN A 54 -14.60 5.21 9.56
C GLN A 54 -13.25 4.49 9.49
N ARG A 55 -12.50 4.49 10.59
CA ARG A 55 -11.12 3.99 10.63
C ARG A 55 -10.92 2.97 11.74
N LEU A 56 -10.19 1.92 11.43
CA LEU A 56 -9.91 0.80 12.32
C LEU A 56 -8.44 0.80 12.75
N SER A 57 -8.20 0.54 14.04
CA SER A 57 -6.85 0.42 14.63
C SER A 57 -6.05 -0.71 13.99
N LEU A 58 -4.88 -0.37 13.44
CA LEU A 58 -3.94 -1.32 12.84
C LEU A 58 -3.30 -2.23 13.90
N THR A 59 -3.02 -1.69 15.10
CA THR A 59 -2.47 -2.48 16.21
C THR A 59 -3.46 -3.56 16.65
N TRP A 60 -4.74 -3.22 16.74
CA TRP A 60 -5.77 -4.19 17.09
C TRP A 60 -6.00 -5.20 15.97
N LEU A 61 -6.02 -4.76 14.71
CA LEU A 61 -6.19 -5.65 13.56
C LEU A 61 -5.06 -6.68 13.51
N GLY A 62 -3.81 -6.25 13.65
CA GLY A 62 -2.65 -7.15 13.70
C GLY A 62 -2.70 -8.12 14.87
N ALA A 63 -3.06 -7.66 16.07
CA ALA A 63 -3.19 -8.54 17.25
C ALA A 63 -4.34 -9.55 17.10
N LYS A 64 -5.44 -9.16 16.45
CA LYS A 64 -6.63 -10.01 16.31
C LYS A 64 -6.45 -11.13 15.27
N PHE A 65 -5.65 -10.88 14.23
CA PHE A 65 -5.42 -11.79 13.10
C PHE A 65 -3.98 -12.31 13.02
N HIS A 66 -3.27 -12.40 14.16
CA HIS A 66 -1.84 -12.71 14.18
C HIS A 66 -1.52 -14.21 13.97
N GLU A 67 -2.42 -15.10 14.38
CA GLU A 67 -2.21 -16.55 14.35
C GLU A 67 -3.41 -17.21 13.65
N LEU A 68 -3.12 -18.03 12.64
CA LEU A 68 -4.10 -18.84 11.94
C LEU A 68 -3.83 -20.31 12.26
N ALA A 69 -4.87 -21.06 12.63
CA ALA A 69 -4.74 -22.49 12.89
C ALA A 69 -4.52 -23.27 11.58
N ASN A 70 -3.87 -24.44 11.66
CA ASN A 70 -3.55 -25.22 10.46
C ASN A 70 -4.78 -25.88 9.82
N ASP A 71 -5.82 -26.19 10.60
CA ASP A 71 -7.01 -26.93 10.14
C ASP A 71 -8.23 -25.99 9.95
N THR A 72 -7.99 -24.77 9.50
CA THR A 72 -9.07 -23.77 9.36
C THR A 72 -9.75 -23.85 7.99
N ASP A 73 -11.05 -23.55 7.95
CA ASP A 73 -11.85 -23.55 6.73
C ASP A 73 -11.49 -22.37 5.78
N GLU A 74 -11.88 -22.50 4.50
CA GLU A 74 -11.59 -21.48 3.47
C GLU A 74 -12.19 -20.10 3.79
N GLU A 75 -13.34 -20.03 4.46
CA GLU A 75 -13.95 -18.76 4.82
C GLU A 75 -13.09 -18.03 5.86
N THR A 76 -12.59 -18.76 6.86
CA THR A 76 -11.68 -18.18 7.85
C THR A 76 -10.35 -17.77 7.22
N ILE A 77 -9.75 -18.58 6.34
CA ILE A 77 -8.55 -18.21 5.58
C ILE A 77 -8.80 -16.90 4.81
N THR A 78 -9.95 -16.79 4.14
CA THR A 78 -10.34 -15.59 3.40
C THR A 78 -10.47 -14.37 4.30
N ARG A 79 -11.08 -14.50 5.49
CA ARG A 79 -11.17 -13.42 6.49
C ARG A 79 -9.79 -12.95 6.95
N TYR A 80 -8.86 -13.86 7.20
CA TYR A 80 -7.47 -13.53 7.56
C TYR A 80 -6.73 -12.83 6.42
N ALA A 81 -6.90 -13.31 5.18
CA ALA A 81 -6.32 -12.66 4.01
C ALA A 81 -6.84 -11.22 3.84
N ARG A 82 -8.14 -10.98 4.03
CA ARG A 82 -8.73 -9.63 4.03
C ARG A 82 -8.13 -8.75 5.11
N ALA A 83 -8.00 -9.26 6.34
CA ALA A 83 -7.40 -8.51 7.45
C ALA A 83 -5.94 -8.14 7.16
N TYR A 84 -5.15 -9.08 6.63
CA TYR A 84 -3.75 -8.86 6.29
C TYR A 84 -3.58 -7.84 5.16
N ILE A 85 -4.36 -7.95 4.08
CA ILE A 85 -4.34 -6.98 2.98
C ILE A 85 -4.76 -5.59 3.48
N LEU A 86 -5.80 -5.51 4.32
CA LEU A 86 -6.23 -4.25 4.92
C LEU A 86 -5.13 -3.64 5.81
N GLN A 87 -4.38 -4.47 6.55
CA GLN A 87 -3.24 -4.02 7.34
C GLN A 87 -2.11 -3.45 6.47
N LEU A 88 -1.77 -4.12 5.35
CA LEU A 88 -0.80 -3.62 4.37
C LEU A 88 -1.25 -2.29 3.74
N MET A 89 -2.54 -2.19 3.41
CA MET A 89 -3.12 -0.96 2.88
C MET A 89 -2.98 0.20 3.86
N GLY A 90 -3.33 0.03 5.13
CA GLY A 90 -3.24 1.12 6.11
C GLY A 90 -1.84 1.39 6.66
N GLY A 91 -0.99 0.37 6.74
CA GLY A 91 0.36 0.47 7.30
C GLY A 91 1.41 0.93 6.29
N SER A 92 1.16 0.77 4.99
CA SER A 92 2.16 1.05 3.95
C SER A 92 1.61 1.85 2.78
N ILE A 93 0.63 1.33 2.03
CA ILE A 93 0.21 1.89 0.74
C ILE A 93 -0.53 3.23 0.94
N PHE A 94 -1.54 3.21 1.80
CA PHE A 94 -2.44 4.32 2.13
C PHE A 94 -2.19 4.86 3.54
N ALA A 95 -0.97 4.67 4.05
CA ALA A 95 -0.56 5.18 5.35
C ALA A 95 -0.83 6.69 5.48
N ASP A 96 -1.35 7.09 6.63
CA ASP A 96 -1.40 8.48 7.07
C ASP A 96 -0.30 8.76 8.10
N LYS A 97 -0.14 10.02 8.51
CA LYS A 97 0.94 10.43 9.44
C LYS A 97 0.97 9.61 10.74
N SER A 98 -0.19 9.13 11.19
CA SER A 98 -0.26 8.39 12.43
C SER A 98 0.16 6.93 12.27
N THR A 99 0.03 6.37 11.06
CA THR A 99 0.20 4.92 10.76
C THR A 99 -0.50 3.99 11.76
N CYS A 100 -1.48 4.52 12.50
CA CYS A 100 -2.17 3.83 13.58
C CYS A 100 -3.50 3.23 13.12
N TYR A 101 -4.07 3.75 12.03
CA TYR A 101 -5.41 3.39 11.58
C TYR A 101 -5.47 3.20 10.07
N VAL A 102 -6.30 2.26 9.65
CA VAL A 102 -6.69 2.04 8.25
C VAL A 102 -8.13 2.50 8.03
N HIS A 103 -8.42 3.08 6.87
CA HIS A 103 -9.79 3.43 6.52
C HIS A 103 -10.58 2.18 6.12
N LEU A 104 -11.78 2.01 6.67
CA LEU A 104 -12.64 0.86 6.38
C LEU A 104 -13.23 0.87 4.96
N MET A 105 -13.01 1.94 4.19
CA MET A 105 -13.53 2.06 2.81
C MET A 105 -12.92 1.00 1.89
N PHE A 106 -11.75 0.46 2.24
CA PHE A 106 -11.08 -0.57 1.46
C PHE A 106 -11.69 -1.95 1.68
N LEU A 107 -12.32 -2.20 2.82
CA LEU A 107 -12.79 -3.53 3.20
C LEU A 107 -13.86 -4.09 2.22
N PRO A 108 -14.84 -3.30 1.73
CA PRO A 108 -15.76 -3.75 0.68
C PRO A 108 -15.06 -4.19 -0.62
N PHE A 109 -13.95 -3.54 -1.01
CA PHE A 109 -13.15 -3.93 -2.18
C PHE A 109 -12.40 -5.26 -1.99
N LEU A 110 -12.32 -5.75 -0.75
CA LEU A 110 -11.75 -7.03 -0.36
C LEU A 110 -12.83 -8.10 -0.13
N ALA A 111 -14.12 -7.78 -0.35
CA ALA A 111 -15.21 -8.73 -0.16
C ALA A 111 -15.03 -9.98 -1.04
N ASN A 112 -14.59 -9.81 -2.29
CA ASN A 112 -14.21 -10.92 -3.16
C ASN A 112 -12.76 -10.75 -3.62
N LEU A 113 -11.85 -11.55 -3.04
CA LEU A 113 -10.42 -11.51 -3.34
C LEU A 113 -10.10 -11.86 -4.80
N HIS A 114 -10.94 -12.65 -5.48
CA HIS A 114 -10.78 -12.91 -6.92
C HIS A 114 -11.10 -11.69 -7.78
N HIS A 115 -11.91 -10.76 -7.28
CA HIS A 115 -12.23 -9.50 -7.97
C HIS A 115 -11.37 -8.34 -7.49
N THR A 116 -10.73 -8.44 -6.33
CA THR A 116 -9.83 -7.39 -5.81
C THR A 116 -8.76 -6.98 -6.82
N GLY A 117 -8.25 -7.90 -7.64
CA GLY A 117 -7.26 -7.57 -8.69
C GLY A 117 -7.77 -6.73 -9.86
N ARG A 118 -9.09 -6.49 -9.97
CA ARG A 118 -9.70 -5.70 -11.07
C ARG A 118 -9.77 -4.20 -10.79
N TYR A 119 -9.44 -3.78 -9.58
CA TYR A 119 -9.43 -2.38 -9.21
C TYR A 119 -8.10 -1.72 -9.54
N SER A 120 -8.14 -0.44 -9.93
CA SER A 120 -6.98 0.40 -10.16
C SER A 120 -6.32 0.80 -8.83
N TRP A 121 -5.67 -0.16 -8.17
CA TRP A 121 -4.92 0.08 -6.93
C TRP A 121 -3.75 1.03 -7.16
N GLY A 122 -3.13 0.97 -8.34
CA GLY A 122 -2.07 1.89 -8.74
C GLY A 122 -2.56 3.32 -8.85
N GLY A 123 -3.73 3.54 -9.47
CA GLY A 123 -4.35 4.86 -9.54
C GLY A 123 -4.76 5.40 -8.18
N ALA A 124 -5.35 4.54 -7.33
CA ALA A 124 -5.68 4.90 -5.96
C ALA A 124 -4.43 5.29 -5.14
N CYS A 125 -3.37 4.50 -5.25
CA CYS A 125 -2.09 4.75 -4.57
C CYS A 125 -1.47 6.08 -5.03
N LEU A 126 -1.45 6.34 -6.34
CA LEU A 126 -0.90 7.57 -6.89
C LEU A 126 -1.70 8.79 -6.47
N ALA A 127 -3.03 8.72 -6.51
CA ALA A 127 -3.92 9.78 -6.02
C ALA A 127 -3.70 10.05 -4.52
N TRP A 128 -3.49 9.00 -3.72
CA TRP A 128 -3.17 9.14 -2.30
C TRP A 128 -1.82 9.83 -2.10
N LEU A 129 -0.77 9.42 -2.82
CA LEU A 129 0.55 10.04 -2.77
C LEU A 129 0.48 11.54 -3.07
N TYR A 130 -0.16 11.93 -4.17
CA TYR A 130 -0.32 13.35 -4.52
C TYR A 130 -1.11 14.11 -3.46
N ARG A 131 -2.16 13.51 -2.88
CA ARG A 131 -2.91 14.14 -1.78
C ARG A 131 -2.03 14.39 -0.56
N GLN A 132 -1.16 13.45 -0.19
CA GLN A 132 -0.24 13.60 0.94
C GLN A 132 0.82 14.67 0.66
N LEU A 133 1.37 14.72 -0.56
CA LEU A 133 2.29 15.77 -1.01
C LEU A 133 1.62 17.15 -0.97
N CYS A 134 0.41 17.30 -1.51
CA CYS A 134 -0.30 18.58 -1.50
C CYS A 134 -0.62 19.07 -0.07
N LYS A 135 -1.03 18.17 0.84
CA LYS A 135 -1.25 18.52 2.25
C LYS A 135 0.03 19.01 2.91
N LYS A 136 1.14 18.36 2.59
CA LYS A 136 2.49 18.68 3.07
C LYS A 136 2.95 20.07 2.66
N PHE A 137 2.89 20.37 1.37
CA PHE A 137 3.25 21.69 0.84
C PHE A 137 2.43 22.82 1.48
N LYS A 138 1.20 22.55 1.93
CA LYS A 138 0.33 23.55 2.56
C LYS A 138 0.50 23.70 4.07
N GLN A 139 1.10 22.74 4.78
CA GLN A 139 1.07 22.68 6.25
C GLN A 139 2.45 22.71 6.93
N ASP A 140 3.56 22.73 6.18
CA ASP A 140 4.94 22.83 6.71
C ASP A 140 5.26 21.83 7.84
N VAL A 141 4.86 20.56 7.67
CA VAL A 141 5.04 19.48 8.67
C VAL A 141 6.12 18.49 8.23
N GLY A 142 6.92 17.96 9.17
CA GLY A 142 8.13 17.14 8.95
C GLY A 142 8.00 15.81 8.19
N GLU A 143 6.91 15.03 8.27
CA GLU A 143 6.89 13.64 7.71
C GLU A 143 5.79 13.35 6.67
N ILE A 144 6.19 12.88 5.47
CA ILE A 144 5.28 12.54 4.36
C ILE A 144 4.81 11.11 4.62
N ALA A 145 3.50 10.91 4.72
CA ALA A 145 2.92 9.58 4.88
C ALA A 145 2.51 8.98 3.53
N GLY A 146 2.37 7.65 3.47
CA GLY A 146 2.01 6.88 2.29
C GLY A 146 3.20 6.14 1.68
N LEU A 147 3.05 5.69 0.44
CA LEU A 147 4.06 4.95 -0.31
C LEU A 147 5.25 5.83 -0.73
N LEU A 148 5.96 6.42 0.23
CA LEU A 148 7.18 7.20 0.00
C LEU A 148 8.26 6.43 -0.74
N ILE A 149 8.27 5.10 -0.58
CA ILE A 149 9.16 4.21 -1.31
C ILE A 149 8.98 4.35 -2.84
N LEU A 150 7.76 4.58 -3.33
CA LEU A 150 7.52 4.85 -4.75
C LEU A 150 8.22 6.14 -5.19
N LEU A 151 8.08 7.22 -4.41
CA LEU A 151 8.74 8.49 -4.70
C LEU A 151 10.27 8.35 -4.65
N GLN A 152 10.80 7.59 -3.69
CA GLN A 152 12.24 7.35 -3.55
C GLN A 152 12.81 6.52 -4.71
N ILE A 153 12.15 5.44 -5.11
CA ILE A 153 12.59 4.60 -6.22
C ILE A 153 12.48 5.38 -7.53
N TRP A 154 11.34 6.04 -7.78
CA TRP A 154 11.14 6.86 -8.97
C TRP A 154 12.19 7.98 -9.09
N ALA A 155 12.48 8.68 -8.00
CA ALA A 155 13.50 9.73 -8.00
C ALA A 155 14.90 9.17 -8.29
N ARG A 156 15.23 7.97 -7.82
CA ARG A 156 16.50 7.31 -8.11
C ARG A 156 16.63 6.91 -9.59
N GLU A 157 15.55 6.39 -10.18
CA GLU A 157 15.53 6.02 -11.60
C GLU A 157 15.62 7.25 -12.52
N ARG A 158 15.03 8.38 -12.12
CA ARG A 158 14.94 9.58 -12.96
C ARG A 158 16.07 10.58 -12.76
N PHE A 159 16.65 10.67 -11.56
CA PHE A 159 17.71 11.60 -11.22
C PHE A 159 19.01 10.86 -10.87
N PRO A 160 20.00 10.85 -11.77
CA PRO A 160 21.30 10.21 -11.53
C PRO A 160 22.05 10.77 -10.31
N ILE A 161 21.72 11.99 -9.87
CA ILE A 161 22.28 12.64 -8.66
C ILE A 161 21.76 11.98 -7.38
N VAL A 162 20.55 11.41 -7.42
CA VAL A 162 19.90 10.73 -6.29
C VAL A 162 20.18 9.22 -6.32
N ALA A 163 20.57 8.68 -7.48
CA ALA A 163 21.07 7.32 -7.60
C ALA A 163 22.40 7.18 -6.85
N LEU A 164 22.48 6.24 -5.91
CA LEU A 164 23.74 5.83 -5.28
C LEU A 164 24.75 5.48 -6.39
N GLN A 165 25.92 6.14 -6.38
CA GLN A 165 26.96 5.90 -7.36
C GLN A 165 27.29 4.41 -7.42
N LEU A 166 27.07 3.81 -8.59
CA LEU A 166 27.43 2.44 -8.91
C LEU A 166 28.95 2.27 -8.73
N LEU A 167 29.38 1.55 -7.70
CA LEU A 167 30.67 0.87 -7.78
C LEU A 167 30.53 -0.19 -8.87
N HIS A 168 31.38 -0.06 -9.89
CA HIS A 168 31.36 -0.82 -11.13
C HIS A 168 31.54 -2.32 -10.85
N VAL A 169 30.45 -3.06 -10.63
CA VAL A 169 30.50 -4.54 -10.53
C VAL A 169 30.68 -5.09 -11.94
N ASN A 170 31.81 -5.76 -12.16
CA ASN A 170 32.22 -6.31 -13.45
C ASN A 170 31.11 -7.18 -14.08
N ALA A 171 30.78 -6.87 -15.34
CA ALA A 171 29.68 -7.47 -16.11
C ALA A 171 29.77 -9.00 -16.30
N ASN A 172 30.89 -9.62 -15.92
CA ASN A 172 31.13 -11.05 -16.08
C ASN A 172 30.49 -11.92 -14.98
N GLN A 173 29.83 -11.36 -13.97
CA GLN A 173 29.20 -12.14 -12.88
C GLN A 173 27.66 -12.14 -12.86
N LEU A 174 26.98 -11.57 -13.87
CA LEU A 174 25.53 -11.32 -13.82
C LEU A 174 24.66 -12.17 -14.76
N HIS A 175 25.19 -13.23 -15.37
CA HIS A 175 24.36 -14.09 -16.23
C HIS A 175 23.36 -14.91 -15.39
N GLY A 176 22.07 -14.58 -15.50
CA GLY A 176 20.97 -15.36 -14.91
C GLY A 176 20.48 -14.95 -13.50
N ARG A 177 20.71 -13.72 -13.03
CA ARG A 177 20.21 -13.26 -11.72
C ARG A 177 19.25 -12.07 -11.80
N ALA A 178 18.30 -12.01 -10.86
CA ALA A 178 17.32 -10.92 -10.74
C ALA A 178 18.00 -9.55 -10.50
N TYR A 179 17.42 -8.47 -11.01
CA TYR A 179 18.00 -7.11 -10.94
C TYR A 179 18.35 -6.65 -9.51
N GLY A 180 17.62 -7.13 -8.49
CA GLY A 180 17.90 -6.86 -7.07
C GLY A 180 19.24 -7.39 -6.55
N SER A 181 19.93 -8.25 -7.30
CA SER A 181 21.24 -8.83 -6.92
C SER A 181 22.40 -7.83 -7.05
N ARG A 182 22.17 -6.65 -7.63
CA ARG A 182 23.18 -5.61 -7.84
C ARG A 182 23.43 -4.74 -6.60
N TYR A 183 22.63 -4.91 -5.56
CA TYR A 183 22.73 -4.13 -4.33
C TYR A 183 23.34 -5.00 -3.23
N ALA A 184 24.64 -4.87 -2.98
CA ALA A 184 25.29 -5.41 -1.79
C ALA A 184 25.38 -4.32 -0.73
N ILE A 185 24.85 -4.60 0.47
CA ILE A 185 24.98 -3.74 1.65
C ILE A 185 26.34 -4.05 2.26
N SER A 186 27.29 -3.11 2.23
CA SER A 186 28.40 -3.11 3.19
C SER A 186 27.94 -2.31 4.41
N ILE A 187 27.92 -2.97 5.57
CA ILE A 187 27.71 -2.36 6.89
C ILE A 187 29.00 -1.64 7.29
#